data_AF-A0A7V2X9Y4-F1
#
_entry.id   AF-A0A7V2X9Y4-F1
#
_cell.length_a   1.000
_cell.length_b   1.000
_cell.length_c   1.000
_cell.angle_alpha   90.00
_cell.angle_beta   90.00
_cell.angle_gamma   90.00
#
_symmetry.space_group_name_H-M   'P 1'
#
loop_
_entity.id
_entity.type
_entity.pdbx_description
1 polymer ?
#
loop_
_entity_poly.entity_id
_entity_poly.type
_entity_poly.pdbx_seq_one_letter_code
_entity_poly.pdbx_strand_id
1 'polypeptide(L)'
;MKIVSNGKRLPLRFASIFILFSFFLLPSSWAADMTWKTANQITVAWDPVTTLSDGTALPPGSVIQYQVYVRIDPAGTPVASGNPVAATQATVTFASEGRYDVGIKAQRLENGQVVSESDIAWSNDAAAAQGGKIFGAVYFKPPAAARNLRSP
;
A
#
# COMPACT_ATOMS: atom_id res chain seq x y z
N MET A 1 -23.46 -13.76 75.28
CA MET A 1 -23.12 -14.32 73.95
C MET A 1 -24.20 -13.92 72.95
N LYS A 2 -23.94 -12.90 72.13
CA LYS A 2 -24.62 -12.62 70.86
C LYS A 2 -23.74 -11.62 70.09
N ILE A 3 -23.12 -12.12 69.02
CA ILE A 3 -22.35 -11.36 68.02
C ILE A 3 -23.36 -10.88 66.94
N VAL A 4 -22.94 -9.93 66.08
CA VAL A 4 -23.49 -9.52 64.77
C VAL A 4 -24.17 -8.13 64.84
N SER A 5 -23.91 -7.13 63.98
CA SER A 5 -23.26 -7.05 62.65
C SER A 5 -22.56 -5.70 62.43
N ASN A 6 -21.41 -5.71 61.74
CA ASN A 6 -20.77 -4.51 61.18
C ASN A 6 -21.30 -4.27 59.75
N GLY A 7 -22.09 -3.22 59.54
CA GLY A 7 -22.60 -2.80 58.23
C GLY A 7 -22.07 -1.43 57.83
N LYS A 8 -20.85 -1.35 57.30
CA LYS A 8 -20.34 -0.13 56.66
C LYS A 8 -20.89 -0.04 55.24
N ARG A 9 -21.90 0.81 55.05
CA ARG A 9 -22.42 1.20 53.73
C ARG A 9 -21.42 2.14 53.05
N LEU A 10 -20.88 1.76 51.90
CA LEU A 10 -20.08 2.66 51.07
C LEU A 10 -20.99 3.71 50.41
N PRO A 11 -20.62 5.00 50.42
CA PRO A 11 -21.45 6.06 49.85
C PRO A 11 -21.39 6.11 48.31
N LEU A 12 -22.57 5.99 47.72
CA LEU A 12 -22.92 6.03 46.30
C LEU A 12 -22.73 7.43 45.67
N ARG A 13 -21.54 8.04 45.76
CA ARG A 13 -21.28 9.41 45.24
C ARG A 13 -20.02 9.57 44.38
N PHE A 14 -19.41 8.49 43.91
CA PHE A 14 -18.22 8.54 43.05
C PHE A 14 -18.43 8.05 41.60
N ALA A 15 -19.65 7.66 41.22
CA ALA A 15 -19.90 7.04 39.92
C ALA A 15 -20.09 8.02 38.74
N SER A 16 -20.24 9.33 38.97
CA SER A 16 -20.72 10.27 37.93
C SER A 16 -19.64 11.10 37.23
N ILE A 17 -18.36 11.00 37.59
CA ILE A 17 -17.26 11.78 36.95
C ILE A 17 -16.38 10.93 36.01
N PHE A 18 -16.49 9.60 36.05
CA PHE A 18 -15.65 8.72 35.21
C PHE A 18 -16.17 8.47 33.78
N ILE A 19 -17.43 8.84 33.50
CA ILE A 19 -18.07 8.58 32.20
C ILE A 19 -17.81 9.69 31.17
N LEU A 20 -17.41 10.89 31.60
CA LEU A 20 -17.20 12.03 30.68
C LEU A 20 -15.78 12.10 30.07
N PHE A 21 -14.82 11.33 30.58
CA PHE A 21 -13.43 11.32 30.09
C PHE A 21 -13.13 10.17 29.11
N SER A 22 -14.07 9.24 28.92
CA SER A 22 -13.89 8.08 28.04
C SER A 22 -14.24 8.35 26.56
N PHE A 23 -14.69 9.55 26.21
CA PHE A 23 -15.06 9.92 24.84
C PHE A 23 -13.95 10.63 24.04
N PHE A 24 -12.79 10.91 24.65
CA PHE A 24 -11.69 11.65 24.02
C PHE A 24 -10.49 10.79 23.59
N LEU A 25 -10.57 9.47 23.75
CA LEU A 25 -9.57 8.51 23.29
C LEU A 25 -10.09 7.71 22.09
N LEU A 26 -10.76 8.37 21.15
CA LEU A 26 -10.92 7.76 19.83
C LEU A 26 -9.53 7.71 19.20
N PRO A 27 -8.96 6.53 18.92
CA PRO A 27 -7.79 6.47 18.05
C PRO A 27 -8.21 7.13 16.75
N SER A 28 -7.59 8.27 16.41
CA SER A 28 -7.67 8.82 15.08
C SER A 28 -7.11 7.74 14.17
N SER A 29 -7.98 6.99 13.50
CA SER A 29 -7.58 6.08 12.45
C SER A 29 -6.94 6.94 11.37
N TRP A 30 -5.62 6.89 11.27
CA TRP A 30 -4.90 7.48 10.15
C TRP A 30 -5.28 6.66 8.93
N ALA A 31 -6.40 7.00 8.31
CA ALA A 31 -6.73 6.49 7.00
C ALA A 31 -5.61 7.01 6.09
N ALA A 32 -4.79 6.09 5.58
CA ALA A 32 -3.83 6.43 4.54
C ALA A 32 -4.66 6.95 3.35
N ASP A 33 -4.53 8.24 3.05
CA ASP A 33 -5.29 8.86 1.97
C ASP A 33 -4.72 8.40 0.63
N MET A 34 -5.54 7.67 -0.13
CA MET A 34 -5.12 7.09 -1.39
C MET A 34 -5.14 8.12 -2.51
N THR A 35 -3.95 8.47 -3.00
CA THR A 35 -3.81 9.42 -4.10
C THR A 35 -3.99 8.73 -5.45
N TRP A 36 -5.06 9.07 -6.17
CA TRP A 36 -5.33 8.55 -7.51
C TRP A 36 -4.85 9.52 -8.60
N LYS A 37 -4.04 9.02 -9.54
CA LYS A 37 -3.56 9.79 -10.70
C LYS A 37 -4.26 9.34 -11.97
N THR A 38 -4.98 10.25 -12.64
CA THR A 38 -5.57 9.94 -13.96
C THR A 38 -4.50 10.03 -15.05
N ALA A 39 -4.07 8.88 -15.58
CA ALA A 39 -3.06 8.81 -16.64
C ALA A 39 -3.11 7.45 -17.35
N ASN A 40 -2.68 7.40 -18.61
CA ASN A 40 -2.46 6.15 -19.35
C ASN A 40 -1.11 5.50 -19.02
N GLN A 41 -0.21 6.25 -18.38
CA GLN A 41 1.09 5.78 -17.93
C GLN A 41 1.51 6.50 -16.64
N ILE A 42 2.21 5.80 -15.76
CA ILE A 42 2.86 6.40 -14.58
C ILE A 42 4.30 5.94 -14.48
N THR A 43 5.17 6.82 -14.01
CA THR A 43 6.53 6.45 -13.61
C THR A 43 6.57 6.27 -12.10
N VAL A 44 7.06 5.11 -11.67
CA VAL A 44 7.27 4.77 -10.26
C VAL A 44 8.76 4.59 -10.00
N ALA A 45 9.19 4.92 -8.79
CA ALA A 45 10.56 4.78 -8.33
C ALA A 45 10.54 4.14 -6.94
N TRP A 46 11.63 3.46 -6.61
CA TRP A 46 11.82 2.76 -5.34
C TRP A 46 13.28 2.84 -4.91
N ASP A 47 13.57 2.47 -3.67
CA ASP A 47 14.93 2.41 -3.17
C ASP A 47 15.60 1.08 -3.55
N PRO A 48 16.92 1.07 -3.80
CA PRO A 48 17.65 -0.16 -4.08
C PRO A 48 17.59 -1.11 -2.88
N VAL A 49 17.47 -2.41 -3.16
CA VAL A 49 17.46 -3.45 -2.12
C VAL A 49 18.91 -3.76 -1.77
N THR A 50 19.25 -3.61 -0.49
CA THR A 50 20.62 -3.81 0.02
C THR A 50 20.72 -4.96 1.03
N THR A 51 19.58 -5.48 1.48
CA THR A 51 19.49 -6.53 2.51
C THR A 51 18.56 -7.67 2.08
N LEU A 52 18.76 -8.83 2.69
CA LEU A 52 17.85 -9.98 2.64
C LEU A 52 16.63 -9.75 3.56
N SER A 53 15.66 -10.67 3.51
CA SER A 53 14.42 -10.59 4.29
C SER A 53 14.62 -10.64 5.80
N ASP A 54 15.74 -11.18 6.27
CA ASP A 54 16.15 -11.21 7.68
C ASP A 54 16.96 -9.96 8.10
N GLY A 55 17.17 -9.01 7.19
CA GLY A 55 17.94 -7.78 7.42
C GLY A 55 19.45 -7.93 7.25
N THR A 56 19.97 -9.13 6.95
CA THR A 56 21.39 -9.33 6.65
C THR A 56 21.76 -8.72 5.30
N ALA A 57 23.02 -8.30 5.12
CA ALA A 57 23.47 -7.72 3.85
C ALA A 57 23.44 -8.75 2.71
N LEU A 58 23.20 -8.28 1.48
CA LEU A 58 23.23 -9.15 0.30
C LEU A 58 24.60 -9.86 0.17
N PRO A 59 24.63 -11.17 -0.15
CA PRO A 59 25.87 -11.89 -0.37
C PRO A 59 26.69 -11.24 -1.51
N PRO A 60 28.03 -11.14 -1.38
CA PRO A 60 28.88 -10.57 -2.42
C PRO A 60 28.66 -11.24 -3.78
N GLY A 61 28.57 -10.45 -4.84
CA GLY A 61 28.32 -10.94 -6.20
C GLY A 61 26.84 -11.18 -6.54
N SER A 62 25.92 -11.00 -5.59
CA SER A 62 24.49 -10.98 -5.90
C SER A 62 24.13 -9.77 -6.76
N VAL A 63 23.27 -9.98 -7.75
CA VAL A 63 22.69 -8.90 -8.57
C VAL A 63 21.19 -8.81 -8.27
N ILE A 64 20.66 -7.59 -8.13
CA ILE A 64 19.22 -7.37 -7.96
C ILE A 64 18.62 -6.87 -9.26
N GLN A 65 17.51 -7.48 -9.65
CA GLN A 65 16.61 -6.98 -10.69
C GLN A 65 15.21 -6.82 -10.11
N TYR A 66 14.38 -6.03 -10.79
CA TYR A 66 13.05 -5.69 -10.34
C TYR A 66 12.03 -6.04 -11.41
N GLN A 67 11.08 -6.90 -11.06
CA GLN A 67 9.90 -7.14 -11.88
C GLN A 67 8.78 -6.21 -11.42
N VAL A 68 8.31 -5.39 -12.35
CA VAL A 68 7.16 -4.51 -12.12
C VAL A 68 5.88 -5.27 -12.43
N TYR A 69 4.87 -5.09 -11.59
CA TYR A 69 3.55 -5.67 -11.72
C TYR A 69 2.48 -4.59 -11.70
N VAL A 70 1.34 -4.89 -12.33
CA VAL A 70 0.10 -4.15 -12.19
C VAL A 70 -1.02 -5.10 -11.81
N ARG A 71 -2.02 -4.58 -11.09
CA ARG A 71 -3.31 -5.27 -10.92
C ARG A 71 -4.45 -4.27 -10.93
N ILE A 72 -5.65 -4.75 -11.25
CA ILE A 72 -6.87 -3.97 -11.06
C ILE A 72 -7.17 -3.88 -9.56
N ASP A 73 -7.42 -2.67 -9.06
CA ASP A 73 -7.84 -2.44 -7.67
C ASP A 73 -9.24 -3.04 -7.41
N PRO A 74 -9.52 -3.62 -6.23
CA PRO A 74 -8.61 -3.81 -5.09
C PRO A 74 -7.89 -5.18 -5.04
N ALA A 75 -8.28 -6.13 -5.89
CA ALA A 75 -7.85 -7.52 -5.75
C ALA A 75 -7.71 -8.27 -7.09
N GLY A 76 -7.42 -7.54 -8.17
CA GLY A 76 -7.12 -8.12 -9.47
C GLY A 76 -5.89 -9.04 -9.41
N THR A 77 -5.81 -9.97 -10.37
CA THR A 77 -4.63 -10.82 -10.53
C THR A 77 -3.42 -9.97 -10.94
N PRO A 78 -2.26 -10.10 -10.27
CA PRO A 78 -1.03 -9.43 -10.68
C PRO A 78 -0.59 -9.85 -12.09
N VAL A 79 -0.24 -8.88 -12.91
CA VAL A 79 0.30 -9.08 -14.26
C VAL A 79 1.64 -8.34 -14.37
N ALA A 80 2.65 -9.01 -14.88
CA ALA A 80 3.96 -8.41 -15.11
C ALA A 80 3.87 -7.29 -16.16
N SER A 81 4.41 -6.12 -15.84
CA SER A 81 4.51 -4.97 -16.75
C SER A 81 5.90 -4.95 -17.41
N GLY A 82 6.08 -5.83 -18.41
CA GLY A 82 7.34 -5.96 -19.15
C GLY A 82 8.36 -6.88 -18.48
N ASN A 83 9.62 -6.80 -18.93
CA ASN A 83 10.73 -7.62 -18.42
C ASN A 83 11.33 -7.02 -17.13
N PRO A 84 12.05 -7.81 -16.31
CA PRO A 84 12.79 -7.29 -15.16
C PRO A 84 13.79 -6.20 -15.55
N VAL A 85 13.95 -5.20 -14.69
CA VAL A 85 14.87 -4.07 -14.88
C VAL A 85 15.88 -3.97 -13.73
N ALA A 86 17.11 -3.51 -14.02
CA ALA A 86 18.10 -3.22 -12.97
C ALA A 86 17.96 -1.79 -12.40
N ALA A 87 17.27 -0.90 -13.12
CA ALA A 87 17.02 0.46 -12.66
C ALA A 87 16.03 0.48 -11.50
N THR A 88 16.13 1.48 -10.63
CA THR A 88 15.23 1.70 -9.49
C THR A 88 14.03 2.60 -9.82
N GLN A 89 13.67 2.64 -11.10
CA GLN A 89 12.50 3.31 -11.62
C GLN A 89 12.00 2.62 -12.89
N ALA A 90 10.69 2.69 -13.13
CA ALA A 90 10.07 2.17 -14.34
C ALA A 90 8.81 2.95 -14.70
N THR A 91 8.53 3.04 -16.01
CA THR A 91 7.26 3.55 -16.52
C THR A 91 6.34 2.38 -16.82
N VAL A 92 5.13 2.45 -16.26
CA VAL A 92 4.05 1.49 -16.44
C VAL A 92 3.03 2.09 -17.38
N THR A 93 2.61 1.34 -18.40
CA THR A 93 1.55 1.75 -19.34
C THR A 93 0.34 0.84 -19.18
N PHE A 94 -0.86 1.42 -19.09
CA PHE A 94 -2.11 0.69 -18.89
C PHE A 94 -2.79 0.41 -20.22
N ALA A 95 -3.11 -0.86 -20.49
CA ALA A 95 -3.69 -1.29 -21.78
C ALA A 95 -5.23 -1.21 -21.82
N SER A 96 -5.89 -1.22 -20.67
CA SER A 96 -7.35 -1.23 -20.54
C SER A 96 -7.80 -0.21 -19.50
N GLU A 97 -9.02 0.31 -19.63
CA GLU A 97 -9.57 1.23 -18.63
C GLU A 97 -9.70 0.54 -17.27
N GLY A 98 -9.45 1.30 -16.20
CA GLY A 98 -9.53 0.75 -14.85
C GLY A 98 -8.78 1.58 -13.81
N ARG A 99 -8.92 1.13 -12.56
CA ARG A 99 -8.10 1.58 -11.42
C ARG A 99 -7.02 0.55 -11.17
N TYR A 100 -5.79 1.00 -11.00
CA TYR A 100 -4.62 0.15 -10.94
C TYR A 100 -3.78 0.43 -9.70
N ASP A 101 -3.36 -0.66 -9.06
CA ASP A 101 -2.22 -0.68 -8.16
C ASP A 101 -0.98 -1.08 -8.95
N VAL A 102 0.17 -0.51 -8.57
CA VAL A 102 1.48 -0.88 -9.12
C VAL A 102 2.28 -1.59 -8.03
N GLY A 103 2.92 -2.69 -8.39
CA GLY A 103 3.70 -3.53 -7.48
C GLY A 103 5.12 -3.73 -7.97
N ILE A 104 6.08 -3.77 -7.05
CA ILE A 104 7.49 -4.06 -7.35
C ILE A 104 7.91 -5.33 -6.63
N LYS A 105 8.54 -6.26 -7.34
CA LYS A 105 9.16 -7.46 -6.78
C LYS A 105 10.66 -7.42 -7.05
N ALA A 106 11.46 -7.60 -6.01
CA ALA A 106 12.90 -7.79 -6.16
C ALA A 106 13.22 -9.26 -6.46
N GLN A 107 14.10 -9.48 -7.42
CA GLN A 107 14.65 -10.77 -7.79
C GLN A 107 16.16 -10.72 -7.55
N ARG A 108 16.67 -11.65 -6.75
CA ARG A 108 18.09 -11.81 -6.50
C ARG A 108 18.65 -12.86 -7.45
N LEU A 109 19.67 -12.47 -8.18
CA LEU A 109 20.36 -13.33 -9.14
C LEU A 109 21.74 -13.70 -8.61
N GLU A 110 22.08 -14.98 -8.77
CA GLU A 110 23.46 -15.49 -8.65
C GLU A 110 23.82 -16.20 -9.95
N ASN A 111 24.96 -15.87 -10.54
CA ASN A 111 25.41 -16.42 -11.83
C ASN A 111 24.34 -16.31 -12.94
N GLY A 112 23.55 -15.22 -12.93
CA GLY A 112 22.49 -14.96 -13.89
C GLY A 112 21.20 -15.78 -13.69
N GLN A 113 21.10 -16.57 -12.62
CA GLN A 113 19.89 -17.34 -12.27
C GLN A 113 19.18 -16.70 -11.09
N VAL A 114 17.86 -16.61 -11.13
CA VAL A 114 17.05 -16.15 -9.99
C VAL A 114 17.14 -17.21 -8.88
N VAL A 115 17.68 -16.82 -7.74
CA VAL A 115 17.88 -17.71 -6.58
C VAL A 115 16.91 -17.40 -5.44
N SER A 116 16.36 -16.19 -5.38
CA SER A 116 15.34 -15.80 -4.40
C SER A 116 14.54 -14.59 -4.88
N GLU A 117 13.33 -14.44 -4.38
CA GLU A 117 12.43 -13.31 -4.68
C GLU A 117 11.84 -12.71 -3.40
N SER A 118 11.47 -11.43 -3.44
CA SER A 118 10.66 -10.80 -2.40
C SER A 118 9.17 -11.02 -2.64
N ASP A 119 8.36 -10.66 -1.64
CA ASP A 119 6.95 -10.34 -1.88
C ASP A 119 6.81 -9.10 -2.78
N ILE A 120 5.62 -8.92 -3.35
CA ILE A 120 5.32 -7.72 -4.15
C ILE A 120 4.97 -6.57 -3.20
N ALA A 121 5.79 -5.53 -3.22
CA ALA A 121 5.53 -4.26 -2.56
C ALA A 121 4.51 -3.46 -3.38
N TRP A 122 3.27 -3.37 -2.91
CA TRP A 122 2.17 -2.71 -3.63
C TRP A 122 2.04 -1.23 -3.28
N SER A 123 1.66 -0.41 -4.26
CA SER A 123 1.43 1.03 -4.07
C SER A 123 0.26 1.37 -3.16
N ASN A 124 -0.65 0.41 -2.92
CA ASN A 124 -1.75 0.52 -1.97
C ASN A 124 -1.44 -0.07 -0.57
N ASP A 125 -0.21 -0.55 -0.35
CA ASP A 125 0.26 -0.97 0.97
C ASP A 125 1.02 0.17 1.64
N ALA A 126 0.50 0.67 2.76
CA ALA A 126 1.11 1.77 3.50
C ALA A 126 2.48 1.40 4.09
N ALA A 127 2.76 0.12 4.36
CA ALA A 127 4.06 -0.32 4.83
C ALA A 127 5.12 -0.27 3.72
N ALA A 128 4.71 -0.44 2.46
CA ALA A 128 5.57 -0.38 1.29
C ALA A 128 5.73 1.04 0.73
N ALA A 129 4.71 1.89 0.88
CA ALA A 129 4.70 3.23 0.32
C ALA A 129 5.56 4.21 1.15
N GLN A 130 6.27 5.11 0.45
CA GLN A 130 7.14 6.11 1.09
C GLN A 130 6.35 6.99 2.08
N GLY A 131 6.69 6.89 3.36
CA GLY A 131 6.00 7.62 4.43
C GLY A 131 4.51 7.27 4.55
N GLY A 132 4.09 6.06 4.16
CA GLY A 132 2.70 5.62 4.22
C GLY A 132 1.79 6.25 3.16
N LYS A 133 2.33 7.00 2.20
CA LYS A 133 1.56 7.72 1.17
C LYS A 133 1.22 6.78 0.01
N ILE A 134 0.14 6.04 0.18
CA ILE A 134 -0.36 5.12 -0.85
C ILE A 134 -0.90 5.84 -2.08
N PHE A 135 -0.76 5.22 -3.24
CA PHE A 135 -1.17 5.79 -4.51
C PHE A 135 -1.62 4.74 -5.52
N GLY A 136 -2.32 5.18 -6.56
CA GLY A 136 -2.73 4.36 -7.68
C GLY A 136 -2.92 5.16 -8.96
N ALA A 137 -3.23 4.47 -10.04
CA ALA A 137 -3.54 5.10 -11.33
C ALA A 137 -4.97 4.81 -11.76
N VAL A 138 -5.57 5.76 -12.48
CA VAL A 138 -6.87 5.59 -13.13
C VAL A 138 -6.69 5.86 -14.61
N TYR A 139 -7.02 4.89 -15.45
CA TYR A 139 -6.95 5.04 -16.89
C TYR A 139 -8.35 5.02 -17.51
N PHE A 140 -8.61 6.02 -18.36
CA PHE A 140 -9.80 6.15 -19.20
C PHE A 140 -9.37 6.36 -20.65
N LYS A 141 -10.10 5.78 -21.60
CA LYS A 141 -9.92 6.01 -23.03
C LYS A 141 -10.60 7.33 -23.44
N PRO A 142 -10.02 8.11 -24.35
CA PRO A 142 -10.68 9.30 -24.86
C PRO A 142 -11.94 8.93 -25.66
N PRO A 143 -13.01 9.74 -25.62
CA PRO A 143 -14.17 9.54 -26.48
C PRO A 143 -13.79 9.70 -27.96
N ALA A 144 -14.57 9.10 -28.86
CA ALA A 144 -14.41 9.30 -30.28
C ALA A 144 -14.68 10.77 -30.68
N ALA A 145 -14.04 11.24 -31.76
CA ALA A 145 -14.27 12.58 -32.29
C ALA A 145 -15.75 12.79 -32.63
N ALA A 146 -16.27 13.98 -32.30
CA ALA A 146 -17.61 14.37 -32.68
C ALA A 146 -17.77 14.35 -34.21
N ARG A 147 -18.94 13.91 -34.69
CA ARG A 147 -19.29 13.85 -36.11
C ARG A 147 -20.56 14.65 -36.36
N ASN A 148 -20.79 15.06 -37.61
CA ASN A 148 -22.00 15.77 -38.05
C ASN A 148 -22.24 17.12 -37.33
N LEU A 149 -21.21 17.96 -37.21
CA LEU A 149 -21.37 19.32 -36.69
C LEU A 149 -22.38 20.11 -37.55
N ARG A 150 -23.38 20.73 -36.91
CA ARG A 150 -24.40 21.57 -37.55
C ARG A 150 -24.36 22.96 -36.93
N SER A 151 -24.53 23.99 -37.75
CA SER A 151 -24.82 25.35 -37.29
C SER A 151 -26.34 25.50 -37.14
N PRO A 152 -26.84 26.16 -36.09
CA PRO A 152 -28.27 26.43 -35.94
C PRO A 152 -28.84 27.24 -37.10
#